data_AF-A0A859FF10-F1
#
_entry.id   AF-A0A859FF10-F1
#
_cell.length_a   1.000
_cell.length_b   1.000
_cell.length_c   1.000
_cell.angle_alpha   90.00
_cell.angle_beta   90.00
_cell.angle_gamma   90.00
#
_symmetry.space_group_name_H-M   'P 1'
#
loop_
_entity.id
_entity.type
_entity.pdbx_description
1 polymer ?
#
loop_
_entity_poly.entity_id
_entity_poly.type
_entity_poly.pdbx_seq_one_letter_code
_entity_poly.pdbx_strand_id
1 'polypeptide(L)'
;MSTHLDPSAPLQGSASKATERKLKQEARTQVVSYVFMIFITSTAFLTIATDIIPSSFGIPFILLLAGVQVVMQLYFFMHMKDKGTGWVNAMIWSGMFVAAITVATLMLLLGINKY
;
A
#
# COMPACT_ATOMS: atom_id res chain seq x y z
N MET A 1 3.43 -35.96 -32.00
CA MET A 1 4.42 -34.89 -32.28
C MET A 1 4.20 -33.83 -31.21
N SER A 2 4.91 -33.95 -30.08
CA SER A 2 4.78 -33.08 -28.92
C SER A 2 5.48 -31.75 -29.21
N THR A 3 4.69 -30.69 -29.35
CA THR A 3 5.16 -29.31 -29.53
C THR A 3 5.92 -28.88 -28.27
N HIS A 4 7.23 -29.14 -28.24
CA HIS A 4 8.15 -28.54 -27.29
C HIS A 4 8.12 -27.03 -27.53
N LEU A 5 7.31 -26.32 -26.75
CA LEU A 5 7.34 -24.87 -26.65
C LEU A 5 8.62 -24.51 -25.92
N ASP A 6 9.60 -23.98 -26.66
CA ASP A 6 10.87 -23.48 -26.13
C ASP A 6 10.60 -22.24 -25.26
N PRO A 7 10.80 -22.32 -23.93
CA PRO A 7 10.57 -21.21 -23.01
C PRO A 7 11.60 -20.08 -23.14
N SER A 8 12.59 -20.24 -24.03
CA SER A 8 13.71 -19.31 -24.26
C SER A 8 13.56 -18.51 -25.56
N ALA A 9 12.51 -18.78 -26.35
CA ALA A 9 12.22 -18.00 -27.55
C ALA A 9 11.95 -16.54 -27.14
N PRO A 10 12.67 -15.54 -27.69
CA PRO A 10 12.40 -14.14 -27.39
C PRO A 10 10.94 -13.86 -27.71
N LEU A 11 10.24 -13.18 -26.80
CA LEU A 11 8.83 -12.80 -26.95
C LEU A 11 8.66 -11.88 -28.17
N GLN A 12 8.68 -12.46 -29.37
CA GLN A 12 8.54 -11.76 -30.64
C GLN A 12 7.05 -11.60 -30.92
N GLY A 13 6.52 -10.54 -30.37
CA GLY A 13 5.17 -10.06 -30.57
C GLY A 13 4.96 -8.89 -29.62
N SER A 14 4.92 -7.67 -30.15
CA SER A 14 4.50 -6.52 -29.35
C SER A 14 3.13 -6.83 -28.74
N ALA A 15 2.92 -6.43 -27.49
CA ALA A 15 1.64 -6.61 -26.83
C ALA A 15 0.52 -6.12 -27.77
N SER A 16 -0.48 -6.96 -28.05
CA SER A 16 -1.61 -6.59 -28.90
C SER A 16 -2.16 -5.24 -28.45
N LYS A 17 -2.55 -4.35 -29.38
CA LYS A 17 -3.01 -2.97 -29.06
C LYS A 17 -4.13 -2.94 -28.01
N ALA A 18 -4.87 -4.05 -27.83
CA ALA A 18 -5.84 -4.21 -26.75
C ALA A 18 -5.18 -4.31 -25.36
N THR A 19 -4.09 -5.06 -25.20
CA THR A 19 -3.33 -5.21 -23.96
C THR A 19 -2.66 -3.90 -23.54
N GLU A 20 -2.06 -3.16 -24.48
CA GLU A 20 -1.49 -1.82 -24.20
C GLU A 20 -2.56 -0.83 -23.70
N ARG A 21 -3.77 -0.87 -24.27
CA ARG A 21 -4.89 -0.02 -23.82
C ARG A 21 -5.35 -0.36 -22.41
N LYS A 22 -5.41 -1.66 -22.06
CA LYS A 22 -5.76 -2.10 -20.70
C LYS A 22 -4.69 -1.69 -19.68
N LEU A 23 -3.42 -1.92 -20.00
CA LEU A 23 -2.29 -1.51 -19.15
C LEU A 23 -2.27 0.00 -18.93
N LYS A 24 -2.55 0.81 -19.96
CA LYS A 24 -2.65 2.28 -19.80
C LYS A 24 -3.79 2.71 -18.87
N GLN A 25 -4.93 2.02 -18.88
CA GLN A 25 -6.05 2.33 -17.98
C GLN A 25 -5.73 1.95 -16.53
N GLU A 26 -5.09 0.81 -16.33
CA GLU A 26 -4.66 0.34 -15.00
C GLU A 26 -3.55 1.23 -14.43
N ALA A 27 -2.55 1.57 -15.24
CA ALA A 27 -1.49 2.50 -14.86
C ALA A 27 -2.04 3.88 -14.46
N ARG A 28 -3.03 4.41 -15.20
CA ARG A 28 -3.68 5.68 -14.82
C ARG A 28 -4.35 5.60 -13.46
N THR A 29 -5.06 4.51 -13.19
CA THR A 29 -5.73 4.30 -11.90
C THR A 29 -4.72 4.23 -10.77
N GLN A 30 -3.60 3.52 -10.98
CA GLN A 30 -2.52 3.45 -10.00
C GLN A 30 -1.85 4.82 -9.76
N VAL A 31 -1.58 5.59 -10.81
CA VAL A 31 -0.98 6.92 -10.71
C VAL A 31 -1.88 7.91 -9.96
N VAL A 32 -3.19 7.93 -10.23
CA VAL A 32 -4.14 8.78 -9.50
C VAL A 32 -4.10 8.48 -8.00
N SER A 33 -4.06 7.21 -7.66
CA SER A 33 -4.05 6.72 -6.28
C SER A 33 -2.75 7.07 -5.55
N TYR A 34 -1.63 6.93 -6.25
CA TYR A 34 -0.31 7.35 -5.76
C TYR A 34 -0.24 8.85 -5.47
N VAL A 35 -0.73 9.68 -6.40
CA VAL A 35 -0.79 11.14 -6.20
C VAL A 35 -1.70 11.50 -5.03
N PHE A 36 -2.84 10.81 -4.88
CA PHE A 36 -3.74 11.02 -3.75
C PHE A 36 -3.09 10.67 -2.40
N MET A 37 -2.30 9.60 -2.33
CA MET A 37 -1.54 9.25 -1.12
C MET A 37 -0.54 10.34 -0.74
N ILE A 38 0.23 10.84 -1.72
CA ILE A 38 1.18 11.95 -1.53
C ILE A 38 0.46 13.21 -1.04
N PHE A 39 -0.72 13.50 -1.57
CA PHE A 39 -1.52 14.66 -1.15
C PHE A 39 -1.92 14.58 0.34
N ILE A 40 -2.41 13.42 0.80
CA ILE A 40 -2.77 13.24 2.21
C ILE A 40 -1.53 13.31 3.11
N THR A 41 -0.42 12.67 2.73
CA THR A 41 0.80 12.67 3.57
C THR A 41 1.44 14.04 3.65
N SER A 42 1.53 14.77 2.53
CA SER A 42 2.02 16.15 2.53
C SER A 42 1.16 17.06 3.41
N THR A 43 -0.17 16.89 3.40
CA THR A 43 -1.08 17.59 4.31
C THR A 43 -0.77 17.29 5.78
N ALA A 44 -0.52 16.03 6.14
CA ALA A 44 -0.14 15.64 7.50
C ALA A 44 1.19 16.31 7.94
N PHE A 45 2.18 16.34 7.06
CA PHE A 45 3.47 17.01 7.34
C PHE A 45 3.32 18.53 7.48
N LEU A 46 2.58 19.18 6.58
CA LEU A 46 2.29 20.62 6.65
C LEU A 46 1.58 21.00 7.96
N THR A 47 0.70 20.12 8.43
CA THR A 47 -0.06 20.32 9.68
C THR A 47 0.87 20.38 10.90
N ILE A 48 1.96 19.62 10.93
CA ILE A 48 2.96 19.70 12.02
C ILE A 48 4.02 20.75 11.76
N ALA A 49 4.50 20.84 10.52
CA ALA A 49 5.63 21.69 10.17
C ALA A 49 5.37 23.17 10.42
N THR A 50 4.10 23.57 10.49
CA THR A 50 3.73 24.97 10.64
C THR A 50 3.66 25.43 12.10
N ASP A 51 3.81 24.54 13.10
CA ASP A 51 3.72 24.83 14.56
C ASP A 51 2.47 25.61 15.03
N ILE A 52 1.53 25.88 14.11
CA ILE A 52 0.29 26.62 14.37
C ILE A 52 -0.70 25.75 15.16
N ILE A 53 -0.57 24.43 15.06
CA ILE A 53 -1.44 23.46 15.72
C ILE A 53 -0.75 22.92 16.97
N PRO A 54 -1.39 23.01 18.16
CA PRO A 54 -0.83 22.47 19.38
C PRO A 54 -0.59 20.95 19.24
N SER A 55 0.56 20.48 19.72
CA SER A 55 1.00 19.09 19.58
C SER A 55 0.02 18.08 20.20
N SER A 56 -0.74 18.51 21.21
CA SER A 56 -1.82 17.73 21.83
C SER A 56 -2.94 17.36 20.85
N PHE A 57 -3.19 18.19 19.83
CA PHE A 57 -4.15 17.92 18.76
C PHE A 57 -3.48 17.34 17.50
N GLY A 58 -2.28 17.82 17.16
CA GLY A 58 -1.54 17.37 15.98
C GLY A 58 -1.18 15.88 16.01
N ILE A 59 -0.73 15.36 17.16
CA ILE A 59 -0.34 13.95 17.32
C ILE A 59 -1.51 12.99 17.03
N PRO A 60 -2.67 13.07 17.71
CA PRO A 60 -3.79 12.17 17.41
C PRO A 60 -4.34 12.35 15.99
N PHE A 61 -4.34 13.57 15.45
CA PHE A 61 -4.78 13.85 14.08
C PHE A 61 -3.94 13.09 13.04
N ILE A 62 -2.62 13.07 13.20
CA ILE A 62 -1.72 12.38 12.26
C ILE A 62 -1.75 10.89 12.44
N LEU A 63 -1.91 10.39 13.67
CA LEU A 63 -2.12 8.96 13.90
C LEU A 63 -3.41 8.48 13.20
N LEU A 64 -4.47 9.29 13.21
CA LEU A 64 -5.68 9.00 12.45
C LEU A 64 -5.42 9.00 10.94
N LEU A 65 -4.73 10.01 10.40
CA LEU A 65 -4.33 10.04 8.99
C LEU A 65 -3.41 8.88 8.61
N ALA A 66 -2.50 8.48 9.49
CA ALA A 66 -1.61 7.33 9.29
C ALA A 66 -2.40 6.01 9.26
N GLY A 67 -3.43 5.87 10.09
CA GLY A 67 -4.35 4.73 10.02
C GLY A 67 -5.08 4.66 8.67
N VAL A 68 -5.62 5.80 8.20
CA VAL A 68 -6.24 5.90 6.87
C VAL A 68 -5.24 5.56 5.77
N GLN A 69 -4.00 6.01 5.88
CA GLN A 69 -2.92 5.64 4.96
C GLN A 69 -2.71 4.14 4.92
N VAL A 70 -2.57 3.45 6.06
CA VAL A 70 -2.37 1.99 6.07
C VAL A 70 -3.53 1.27 5.38
N VAL A 71 -4.78 1.67 5.62
CA VAL A 71 -5.96 1.07 4.98
C VAL A 71 -5.95 1.31 3.47
N MET A 72 -5.67 2.55 3.03
CA MET A 72 -5.58 2.88 1.60
C MET A 72 -4.41 2.20 0.91
N GLN A 73 -3.28 2.05 1.58
CA GLN A 73 -2.11 1.32 1.08
C GLN A 73 -2.47 -0.14 0.87
N LEU A 74 -3.13 -0.78 1.84
CA LEU A 74 -3.61 -2.16 1.69
C LEU A 74 -4.66 -2.30 0.59
N TYR A 75 -5.63 -1.38 0.51
CA TYR A 75 -6.68 -1.41 -0.52
C TYR A 75 -6.14 -1.22 -1.94
N PHE A 76 -5.17 -0.32 -2.15
CA PHE A 76 -4.59 -0.10 -3.48
C PHE A 76 -3.55 -1.14 -3.90
N PHE A 77 -2.78 -1.69 -2.96
CA PHE A 77 -1.93 -2.87 -3.23
C PHE A 77 -2.77 -4.04 -3.69
N MET A 78 -3.99 -4.14 -3.16
CA MET A 78 -4.98 -5.15 -3.48
C MET A 78 -5.88 -4.64 -4.61
N HIS A 79 -5.37 -4.56 -5.83
CA HIS A 79 -6.20 -4.42 -7.04
C HIS A 79 -7.08 -5.69 -7.20
N MET A 80 -8.10 -5.82 -6.34
CA MET A 80 -9.07 -6.93 -6.25
C MET A 80 -10.06 -6.91 -7.41
N LYS A 81 -9.57 -6.74 -8.64
CA LYS A 81 -10.37 -6.98 -9.84
C LYS A 81 -10.32 -8.46 -10.26
N ASP A 82 -9.30 -9.20 -9.82
CA ASP A 82 -9.16 -10.62 -10.16
C ASP A 82 -9.62 -11.53 -9.01
N LYS A 83 -10.76 -12.17 -9.26
CA LYS A 83 -11.39 -13.19 -8.42
C LYS A 83 -10.49 -14.43 -8.37
N GLY A 84 -9.73 -14.59 -7.29
CA GLY A 84 -8.97 -15.85 -7.06
C GLY A 84 -7.93 -15.86 -5.95
N THR A 85 -7.71 -14.78 -5.19
CA THR A 85 -6.45 -14.63 -4.46
C THR A 85 -6.53 -14.91 -2.96
N GLY A 86 -6.78 -16.18 -2.60
CA GLY A 86 -6.63 -16.66 -1.21
C GLY A 86 -5.23 -16.35 -0.64
N TRP A 87 -4.23 -16.26 -1.51
CA TRP A 87 -2.85 -15.98 -1.11
C TRP A 87 -2.59 -14.52 -0.72
N VAL A 88 -3.27 -13.57 -1.38
CA VAL A 88 -3.17 -12.15 -1.02
C VAL A 88 -3.92 -11.87 0.29
N ASN A 89 -5.06 -12.54 0.53
CA ASN A 89 -5.76 -12.43 1.80
C ASN A 89 -4.90 -12.95 2.96
N ALA A 90 -4.20 -14.09 2.76
CA ALA A 90 -3.27 -14.62 3.75
C ALA A 90 -2.09 -13.67 4.03
N MET A 91 -1.56 -13.00 2.99
CA MET A 91 -0.48 -12.03 3.14
C MET A 91 -0.91 -10.75 3.87
N ILE A 92 -2.16 -10.30 3.69
CA ILE A 92 -2.70 -9.17 4.46
C ILE A 92 -2.93 -9.57 5.92
N TRP A 93 -3.53 -10.72 6.18
CA TRP A 93 -3.74 -11.21 7.54
C TRP A 93 -2.41 -11.45 8.28
N SER A 94 -1.40 -12.00 7.60
CA SER A 94 -0.07 -12.17 8.19
C SER A 94 0.65 -10.83 8.41
N GLY A 95 0.56 -9.90 7.45
CA GLY A 95 1.12 -8.56 7.59
C GLY A 95 0.49 -7.79 8.77
N MET A 96 -0.83 -7.88 8.92
CA MET A 96 -1.56 -7.26 10.03
C MET A 96 -1.20 -7.91 11.37
N PHE A 97 -1.07 -9.24 11.41
CA PHE A 97 -0.64 -9.97 12.61
C PHE A 97 0.77 -9.57 13.05
N VAL A 98 1.73 -9.51 12.13
CA VAL A 98 3.10 -9.08 12.42
C VAL A 98 3.12 -7.63 12.89
N ALA A 99 2.41 -6.72 12.20
CA ALA A 99 2.32 -5.32 12.61
C ALA A 99 1.74 -5.15 14.01
N ALA A 100 0.69 -5.90 14.35
CA ALA A 100 0.08 -5.88 15.68
C ALA A 100 1.07 -6.34 16.77
N ILE A 101 1.80 -7.45 16.54
CA ILE A 101 2.82 -7.94 17.46
C ILE A 101 3.96 -6.94 17.61
N THR A 102 4.44 -6.35 16.51
CA THR A 102 5.52 -5.35 16.56
C THR A 102 5.10 -4.13 17.38
N VAL A 103 3.91 -3.58 17.16
CA VAL A 103 3.41 -2.43 17.94
C VAL A 103 3.23 -2.81 19.40
N ALA A 104 2.62 -3.96 19.70
CA ALA A 104 2.45 -4.45 21.07
C ALA A 104 3.80 -4.65 21.79
N THR A 105 4.78 -5.23 21.09
CA THR A 105 6.13 -5.44 21.63
C THR A 105 6.83 -4.12 21.90
N LEU A 106 6.76 -3.16 20.97
CA LEU A 106 7.34 -1.83 21.15
C LEU A 106 6.68 -1.07 22.30
N MET A 107 5.35 -1.11 22.41
CA MET A 107 4.63 -0.52 23.54
C MET A 107 5.04 -1.15 24.87
N LEU A 108 5.20 -2.47 24.92
CA LEU A 108 5.58 -3.19 26.14
C LEU A 108 7.05 -2.90 26.52
N LEU A 109 7.98 -2.90 25.56
CA LEU A 109 9.40 -2.66 25.80
C LEU A 109 9.67 -1.19 26.18
N LEU A 110 9.08 -0.23 25.46
CA LEU A 110 9.19 1.20 25.79
C LEU A 110 8.40 1.57 27.05
N GLY A 111 7.28 0.90 27.29
CA GLY A 111 6.48 1.06 28.50
C GLY A 111 7.23 0.57 29.75
N ILE A 112 7.97 -0.54 29.65
CA ILE A 112 8.83 -1.05 30.73
C ILE A 112 10.01 -0.12 30.99
N ASN A 113 10.57 0.53 29.96
CA ASN A 113 11.76 1.38 30.12
C ASN A 113 11.45 2.82 30.56
N LYS A 114 10.16 3.21 30.59
CA LYS A 114 9.71 4.57 30.94
C LYS A 114 9.09 4.66 32.35
N TYR A 115 9.09 3.56 33.09
CA TYR A 115 8.81 3.47 34.53
C TYR A 115 9.99 2.80 35.24
#